data_AF-A0A9E2R2I5-F1
#
_entry.id   AF-A0A9E2R2I5-F1
#
_cell.length_a   1.000
_cell.length_b   1.000
_cell.length_c   1.000
_cell.angle_alpha   90.00
_cell.angle_beta   90.00
_cell.angle_gamma   90.00
#
_symmetry.space_group_name_H-M   'P 1'
#
loop_
_entity.id
_entity.type
_entity.pdbx_description
1 polymer ?
#
loop_
_entity_poly.entity_id
_entity_poly.type
_entity_poly.pdbx_seq_one_letter_code
_entity_poly.pdbx_strand_id
1 'polypeptide(L)' 'MTLDQIVEETRHWPPEKVGELVERLTEDLHASDPEIEAAWRTEITRRVEEIQSGKVQGIPLGESLARIRKIVGR' A
#
# COMPACT_ATOMS: atom_id res chain seq x y z
N MET A 1 -30.41 -7.95 -4.06
CA MET A 1 -29.45 -8.32 -5.11
C MET A 1 -28.48 -9.34 -4.53
N THR A 2 -28.26 -10.47 -5.21
CA THR A 2 -27.30 -11.50 -4.80
C THR A 2 -25.95 -11.29 -5.48
N LEU A 3 -24.89 -11.96 -5.01
CA LEU A 3 -23.57 -11.90 -5.66
C LEU A 3 -23.66 -12.36 -7.13
N ASP A 4 -24.37 -13.46 -7.39
CA ASP A 4 -24.55 -13.97 -8.75
C ASP A 4 -25.29 -12.98 -9.67
N GLN A 5 -26.25 -12.23 -9.12
CA GLN A 5 -26.95 -11.17 -9.85
C GLN A 5 -26.00 -10.02 -10.22
N ILE A 6 -25.11 -9.60 -9.33
CA ILE A 6 -24.10 -8.56 -9.61
C ILE A 6 -23.16 -9.03 -10.73
N VAL A 7 -22.69 -10.27 -10.65
CA VAL A 7 -21.79 -10.85 -11.66
C VAL A 7 -22.48 -10.90 -13.02
N GLU A 8 -23.74 -11.34 -13.07
CA GLU A 8 -24.49 -11.42 -14.33
C GLU A 8 -24.77 -10.05 -14.94
N GLU A 9 -25.16 -9.07 -14.13
CA GLU A 9 -25.43 -7.70 -14.58
C GLU A 9 -24.17 -6.99 -15.10
N THR A 10 -23.01 -7.28 -14.51
CA THR A 10 -21.75 -6.58 -14.81
C THR A 10 -20.87 -7.30 -15.84
N ARG A 11 -21.13 -8.58 -16.13
CA ARG A 11 -20.37 -9.41 -17.10
C ARG A 11 -20.28 -8.79 -18.50
N HIS A 12 -21.28 -8.02 -18.88
CA HIS A 12 -21.41 -7.42 -20.22
C HIS A 12 -20.84 -6.00 -20.30
N TRP A 13 -20.32 -5.45 -19.19
CA TRP A 13 -19.81 -4.08 -19.15
C TRP A 13 -18.44 -3.96 -19.82
N PRO A 14 -18.08 -2.75 -20.29
CA PRO A 14 -16.71 -2.45 -20.67
C PRO A 14 -15.72 -2.72 -19.52
N PRO A 15 -14.50 -3.22 -19.78
CA PRO A 15 -13.51 -3.52 -18.75
C PRO A 15 -13.23 -2.36 -17.80
N GLU A 16 -13.23 -1.13 -18.31
CA GLU A 16 -12.98 0.09 -17.53
C GLU A 16 -14.07 0.32 -16.48
N LYS A 17 -15.33 0.00 -16.82
CA LYS A 17 -16.47 0.12 -15.91
C LYS A 17 -16.50 -0.99 -14.85
N VAL A 18 -16.05 -2.20 -15.22
CA VAL A 18 -15.83 -3.27 -14.23
C VAL A 18 -14.71 -2.88 -13.26
N GLY A 19 -13.62 -2.28 -13.77
CA GLY A 19 -12.54 -1.75 -12.94
C GLY A 19 -13.01 -0.70 -11.94
N GLU A 20 -13.77 0.31 -12.40
CA GLU A 20 -14.36 1.35 -11.54
C GLU A 20 -15.28 0.76 -10.46
N LEU A 21 -16.08 -0.27 -10.80
CA LEU A 21 -16.94 -0.96 -9.84
C LEU A 21 -16.11 -1.68 -8.77
N VAL A 22 -15.08 -2.42 -9.17
CA VAL A 22 -14.19 -3.13 -8.24
C VAL A 22 -13.52 -2.14 -7.30
N GLU A 23 -12.95 -1.06 -7.82
CA GLU A 23 -12.29 -0.02 -7.02
C GLU A 23 -13.21 0.49 -5.91
N ARG A 24 -14.44 0.90 -6.26
CA ARG A 24 -15.45 1.41 -5.31
C ARG A 24 -15.89 0.37 -4.29
N LEU A 25 -16.03 -0.90 -4.69
CA LEU A 25 -16.39 -1.99 -3.76
C LEU A 25 -15.25 -2.31 -2.78
N THR A 26 -14.01 -2.12 -3.21
CA THR A 26 -12.82 -2.39 -2.38
C THR A 26 -12.35 -1.18 -1.58
N GLU A 27 -12.93 0.01 -1.78
CA GLU A 27 -12.54 1.25 -1.10
C GLU A 27 -12.57 1.10 0.44
N ASP A 28 -13.65 0.53 0.97
CA ASP A 28 -13.78 0.26 2.42
C ASP A 28 -12.93 -0.93 2.89
N LEU A 29 -12.50 -1.82 1.99
CA LEU A 29 -11.57 -2.91 2.33
C LEU A 29 -10.14 -2.39 2.50
N HIS A 30 -9.84 -1.22 1.93
CA HIS A 30 -8.58 -0.51 2.15
C HIS A 30 -8.63 0.39 3.38
N ALA A 31 -9.74 0.42 4.12
CA ALA A 31 -9.80 1.14 5.39
C ALA A 31 -8.80 0.50 6.35
N SER A 32 -7.73 1.23 6.66
CA SER A 32 -6.80 0.81 7.70
C SER A 32 -7.50 0.80 9.05
N ASP A 33 -7.26 -0.27 9.83
CA ASP A 33 -7.72 -0.35 11.21
C ASP A 33 -7.21 0.89 12.00
N PRO A 34 -8.08 1.66 12.66
CA PRO A 34 -7.69 2.86 13.41
C PRO A 34 -6.58 2.61 14.45
N GLU A 35 -6.56 1.42 15.08
CA GLU A 35 -5.51 1.05 16.03
C GLU A 35 -4.16 0.84 15.32
N ILE A 36 -4.18 0.20 14.15
CA ILE A 36 -3.00 0.01 13.30
C ILE A 36 -2.48 1.38 12.83
N GLU A 37 -3.35 2.29 12.40
CA GLU A 37 -2.96 3.65 12.00
C GLU A 37 -2.34 4.46 13.15
N ALA A 38 -2.90 4.36 14.36
CA ALA A 38 -2.34 5.00 15.54
C ALA A 38 -0.95 4.43 15.90
N ALA A 39 -0.79 3.11 15.80
CA ALA A 39 0.50 2.46 16.02
C ALA A 39 1.54 2.89 14.97
N TRP A 40 1.17 2.95 13.69
CA TRP A 40 2.05 3.44 12.62
C TRP A 40 2.45 4.90 12.82
N ARG A 41 1.51 5.78 13.20
CA ARG A 41 1.81 7.19 13.47
C ARG A 41 2.84 7.36 14.59
N THR A 42 2.71 6.58 15.65
CA THR A 42 3.64 6.55 16.77
C THR A 42 5.03 6.10 16.31
N GLU A 43 5.08 5.00 15.56
CA GLU A 43 6.34 4.44 15.05
C GLU A 43 7.05 5.35 14.05
N ILE A 44 6.30 5.98 13.13
CA ILE A 44 6.85 6.93 12.15
C ILE A 44 7.49 8.12 12.86
N THR A 45 6.78 8.72 13.82
CA THR A 45 7.28 9.85 14.60
C THR A 45 8.59 9.48 15.30
N ARG A 46 8.59 8.34 16.01
CA ARG A 46 9.77 7.81 16.69
C ARG A 46 10.94 7.60 15.72
N ARG A 47 10.73 6.96 14.57
CA ARG A 47 11.80 6.70 13.59
C ARG A 47 12.38 7.97 12.99
N VAL A 48 11.53 8.96 12.70
CA VAL A 48 11.98 10.25 12.17
C VAL A 48 12.89 10.94 13.19
N GLU A 49 12.49 10.98 14.47
CA GLU A 49 13.30 11.56 15.54
C GLU A 49 14.64 10.82 15.72
N GLU A 50 14.64 9.49 15.65
CA GLU A 50 15.87 8.68 15.75
C GLU A 50 16.85 8.96 14.62
N ILE A 51 16.34 9.17 13.40
CA ILE A 51 17.16 9.54 12.25
C ILE A 51 17.69 10.97 12.40
N GLN A 52 16.83 11.93 12.76
CA GLN A 52 17.19 13.34 12.89
C GLN A 52 18.18 13.60 14.02
N SER A 53 18.05 12.89 15.14
CA SER A 53 18.98 12.95 16.27
C SER A 53 20.32 12.23 16.00
N GLY A 54 20.42 11.47 14.91
CA GLY A 54 21.57 10.64 14.62
C GLY A 54 21.68 9.37 15.46
N LYS A 55 20.66 9.06 16.29
CA LYS A 55 20.58 7.81 17.05
C LYS A 55 20.51 6.59 16.12
N VAL A 56 19.89 6.75 14.95
CA VAL A 56 19.88 5.76 13.86
C VAL A 56 20.49 6.38 12.61
N GLN A 57 21.47 5.71 12.01
CA GLN A 57 22.03 6.10 10.72
C GLN A 57 21.33 5.36 9.58
N GLY A 58 20.86 6.12 8.58
CA GLY A 58 20.36 5.55 7.33
C GLY A 58 21.48 4.96 6.49
N ILE A 59 21.12 4.08 5.56
CA ILE A 59 22.04 3.58 4.53
C ILE A 59 22.04 4.59 3.37
N PRO A 60 23.22 5.04 2.89
CA PRO A 60 23.29 5.90 1.72
C PRO A 60 22.53 5.30 0.52
N LEU A 61 21.76 6.13 -0.18
CA LEU A 61 20.91 5.67 -1.30
C LEU A 61 21.71 4.93 -2.39
N GLY A 62 22.91 5.41 -2.71
CA GLY A 62 23.78 4.76 -3.69
C GLY A 62 24.14 3.32 -3.30
N GLU A 63 24.40 3.10 -2.00
CA GLU A 63 24.72 1.78 -1.46
C GLU A 63 23.49 0.86 -1.44
N SER A 64 22.33 1.36 -1.00
CA SER A 64 21.10 0.56 -0.99
C SER A 64 20.69 0.14 -2.41
N LEU A 65 20.77 1.06 -3.39
CA LEU A 65 20.50 0.75 -4.79
C LEU A 65 21.53 -0.23 -5.39
N ALA A 66 22.80 -0.13 -5.00
CA ALA A 66 23.82 -1.08 -5.45
C ALA A 66 23.53 -2.50 -4.93
N ARG A 67 23.07 -2.63 -3.68
CA ARG A 67 22.64 -3.93 -3.12
C ARG A 67 21.44 -4.49 -3.90
N ILE A 68 20.44 -3.64 -4.20
CA ILE A 68 19.26 -4.05 -4.98
C ILE A 68 19.67 -4.57 -6.37
N ARG A 69 20.53 -3.86 -7.11
CA ARG A 69 21.00 -4.28 -8.44
C ARG A 69 21.64 -5.67 -8.43
N LYS A 70 22.44 -5.98 -7.41
CA LYS A 70 23.05 -7.32 -7.24
C LYS A 70 21.99 -8.42 -7.05
N ILE A 71 20.91 -8.13 -6.34
CA ILE A 71 19.83 -9.10 -6.08
C ILE A 71 18.99 -9.31 -7.35
N VAL A 72 18.63 -8.24 -8.04
CA VAL A 72 17.72 -8.31 -9.21
C VAL A 72 18.43 -8.61 -10.53
N GLY A 73 19.76 -8.77 -10.53
CA GLY A 73 20.52 -9.27 -11.68
C GLY A 73 20.52 -8.37 -12.92
N ARG A 74 20.49 -7.04 -12.74
CA ARG A 74 20.62 -6.07 -13.84
C ARG A 74 22.05 -5.59 -14.01
#